data_AF-A0A956EJM9-F1
#
_entry.id   AF-A0A956EJM9-F1
#
_cell.length_a   1.000
_cell.length_b   1.000
_cell.length_c   1.000
_cell.angle_alpha   90.00
_cell.angle_beta   90.00
_cell.angle_gamma   90.00
#
_symmetry.space_group_name_H-M   'P 1'
#
loop_
_entity.id
_entity.type
_entity.pdbx_description
1 polymer ?
#
loop_
_entity_poly.entity_id
_entity_poly.type
_entity_poly.pdbx_seq_one_letter_code
_entity_poly.pdbx_strand_id
1 'polypeptide(L)'
;MFPRNCSSDTSATERDSESSGYPRVVGTYTRGLPGPHLLVTGGVHGNEPDGVHAVRQVIARLEERGTQLRGTLTGVAANRGGLARGARFITRDLNRRWLLDEMIQLLRRDPASDEGEDREQRELLHLLAPLLAAAREPLIFLDLHSTSGEGAPFACMADVIRNRKIAFALGVPVVLGLEEVIDGSM
;
A
#
# COMPACT_ATOMS: atom_id res chain seq x y z
N MET A 1 -17.62 -13.65 60.79
CA MET A 1 -18.50 -12.47 60.89
C MET A 1 -17.93 -11.39 59.97
N PHE A 2 -18.55 -11.23 58.79
CA PHE A 2 -18.37 -10.18 57.74
C PHE A 2 -16.97 -9.93 57.10
N PRO A 3 -16.89 -9.46 55.84
CA PRO A 3 -17.47 -10.06 54.63
C PRO A 3 -16.49 -10.11 53.43
N ARG A 4 -16.94 -10.77 52.35
CA ARG A 4 -16.39 -10.69 50.99
C ARG A 4 -16.60 -9.30 50.41
N ASN A 5 -15.66 -8.80 49.62
CA ASN A 5 -16.00 -7.86 48.54
C ASN A 5 -15.20 -8.20 47.28
N CYS A 6 -15.95 -8.58 46.25
CA CYS A 6 -15.54 -8.71 44.87
C CYS A 6 -15.87 -7.36 44.22
N SER A 7 -14.91 -6.69 43.61
CA SER A 7 -15.18 -5.56 42.70
C SER A 7 -14.03 -5.50 41.71
N SER A 8 -14.32 -6.06 40.53
CA SER A 8 -13.69 -5.73 39.26
C SER A 8 -13.78 -4.23 39.04
N ASP A 9 -12.66 -3.57 38.77
CA ASP A 9 -12.72 -2.32 38.04
C ASP A 9 -11.61 -2.28 36.98
N THR A 10 -12.06 -2.57 35.77
CA THR A 10 -11.41 -2.40 34.49
C THR A 10 -11.26 -0.90 34.20
N SER A 11 -10.04 -0.40 34.24
CA SER A 11 -9.68 0.85 33.56
C SER A 11 -8.28 0.75 32.95
N ALA A 12 -8.16 -0.14 31.97
CA ALA A 12 -7.14 -0.01 30.94
C ALA A 12 -7.64 1.03 29.91
N THR A 13 -7.70 2.29 30.32
CA THR A 13 -7.88 3.42 29.41
C THR A 13 -6.61 3.62 28.60
N GLU A 14 -6.79 3.63 27.29
CA GLU A 14 -5.98 4.35 26.31
C GLU A 14 -4.48 4.01 26.32
N ARG A 15 -4.16 2.83 25.76
CA ARG A 15 -2.84 2.61 25.16
C ARG A 15 -2.93 2.89 23.66
N ASP A 16 -2.45 4.08 23.34
CA ASP A 16 -1.63 4.43 22.19
C ASP A 16 -2.06 3.91 20.81
N SER A 17 -2.32 4.87 19.92
CA SER A 17 -2.11 4.72 18.49
C SER A 17 -0.65 4.33 18.22
N GLU A 18 -0.32 3.05 18.40
CA GLU A 18 0.97 2.49 18.01
C GLU A 18 1.12 2.72 16.51
N SER A 19 1.94 3.71 16.15
CA SER A 19 2.43 3.84 14.79
C SER A 19 3.05 2.49 14.43
N SER A 20 2.49 1.84 13.43
CA SER A 20 2.81 0.49 12.92
C SER A 20 4.30 0.13 12.67
N GLY A 21 5.28 0.95 13.06
CA GLY A 21 6.69 0.83 12.66
C GLY A 21 6.93 1.22 11.19
N TYR A 22 5.88 1.23 10.36
CA TYR A 22 5.94 1.61 8.95
C TYR A 22 5.38 3.04 8.74
N PRO A 23 6.17 4.00 8.26
CA PRO A 23 5.62 5.26 7.77
C PRO A 23 4.79 5.01 6.50
N ARG A 24 3.71 5.78 6.28
CA ARG A 24 2.87 5.66 5.08
C ARG A 24 3.70 5.79 3.80
N VAL A 25 4.54 6.83 3.74
CA VAL A 25 5.54 7.02 2.69
C VAL A 25 6.88 6.54 3.25
N VAL A 26 7.42 5.47 2.67
CA VAL A 26 8.70 4.88 3.13
C VAL A 26 9.92 5.50 2.48
N GLY A 27 9.71 6.33 1.46
CA GLY A 27 10.74 7.16 0.84
C GLY A 27 10.22 7.81 -0.45
N THR A 28 10.87 8.88 -0.85
CA THR A 28 10.67 9.52 -2.16
C THR A 28 12.04 9.88 -2.73
N TYR A 29 12.25 9.59 -4.02
CA TYR A 29 13.46 9.93 -4.76
C TYR A 29 13.12 10.75 -6.01
N THR A 30 13.78 11.89 -6.18
CA THR A 30 13.66 12.72 -7.40
C THR A 30 14.91 13.61 -7.56
N ARG A 31 15.17 14.04 -8.81
CA ARG A 31 16.18 15.07 -9.13
C ARG A 31 15.55 16.39 -9.58
N GLY A 32 14.23 16.54 -9.44
CA GLY A 32 13.49 17.74 -9.87
C GLY A 32 13.33 17.87 -11.39
N LEU A 33 13.75 16.87 -12.16
CA LEU A 33 13.56 16.82 -13.61
C LEU A 33 12.14 16.31 -13.93
N PRO A 34 11.37 17.01 -14.78
CA PRO A 34 10.04 16.54 -15.18
C PRO A 34 10.07 15.14 -15.80
N GLY A 35 9.08 14.33 -15.44
CA GLY A 35 8.92 12.96 -15.90
C GLY A 35 7.85 12.21 -15.11
N PRO A 36 7.66 10.91 -15.40
CA PRO A 36 6.61 10.12 -14.77
C PRO A 36 6.81 9.99 -13.26
N HIS A 37 5.71 9.85 -12.54
CA HIS A 37 5.74 9.51 -11.12
C HIS A 37 5.48 8.00 -10.98
N LEU A 38 6.51 7.25 -10.58
CA LEU A 38 6.38 5.85 -10.20
C LEU A 38 6.02 5.75 -8.72
N LEU A 39 4.79 5.33 -8.45
CA LEU A 39 4.31 5.03 -7.11
C LEU A 39 4.35 3.51 -6.90
N VAL A 40 5.12 3.09 -5.90
CA VAL A 40 5.30 1.68 -5.56
C VAL A 40 4.65 1.40 -4.21
N THR A 41 3.63 0.56 -4.19
CA THR A 41 3.05 0.05 -2.95
C THR A 41 3.66 -1.30 -2.59
N GLY A 42 3.76 -1.56 -1.29
CA GLY A 42 4.07 -2.87 -0.76
C GLY A 42 3.31 -3.11 0.53
N GLY A 43 3.16 -4.38 0.88
CA GLY A 43 2.47 -4.77 2.12
C GLY A 43 0.98 -4.46 2.09
N VAL A 44 0.33 -4.60 0.92
CA VAL A 44 -1.15 -4.57 0.84
C VAL A 44 -1.72 -5.72 1.66
N HIS A 45 -1.09 -6.90 1.56
CA HIS A 45 -1.21 -7.93 2.57
C HIS A 45 -0.10 -7.76 3.61
N GLY A 46 -0.45 -7.65 4.88
CA GLY A 46 0.52 -7.31 5.93
C GLY A 46 1.52 -8.41 6.27
N ASN A 47 1.27 -9.65 5.85
CA ASN A 47 2.22 -10.75 5.94
C ASN A 47 3.23 -10.81 4.78
N GLU A 48 3.25 -9.79 3.90
CA GLU A 48 4.11 -9.68 2.73
C GLU A 48 4.97 -8.38 2.79
N PRO A 49 5.91 -8.26 3.75
CA PRO A 49 6.64 -7.01 3.99
C PRO A 49 7.74 -6.71 2.96
N ASP A 50 8.14 -7.71 2.16
CA ASP A 50 9.32 -7.63 1.29
C ASP A 50 9.21 -6.53 0.22
N GLY A 51 8.01 -6.25 -0.30
CA GLY A 51 7.79 -5.15 -1.24
C GLY A 51 8.16 -3.78 -0.64
N VAL A 52 7.82 -3.56 0.63
CA VAL A 52 8.15 -2.33 1.37
C VAL A 52 9.66 -2.23 1.59
N HIS A 53 10.30 -3.35 1.94
CA HIS A 53 11.74 -3.39 2.13
C HIS A 53 12.50 -3.16 0.82
N ALA A 54 12.04 -3.76 -0.28
CA ALA A 54 12.65 -3.65 -1.59
C ALA A 54 12.63 -2.20 -2.09
N VAL A 55 11.48 -1.51 -2.07
CA VAL A 55 11.40 -0.12 -2.53
C VAL A 55 12.26 0.81 -1.67
N ARG A 56 12.29 0.60 -0.35
CA ARG A 56 13.15 1.38 0.56
C ARG A 56 14.63 1.21 0.23
N GLN A 57 15.07 -0.03 -0.05
CA GLN A 57 16.45 -0.31 -0.46
C GLN A 57 16.78 0.31 -1.82
N VAL A 58 15.86 0.26 -2.78
CA VAL A 58 16.06 0.90 -4.09
C VAL A 58 16.23 2.41 -3.94
N ILE A 59 15.37 3.07 -3.17
CA ILE A 59 15.45 4.51 -2.90
C ILE A 59 16.78 4.85 -2.24
N ALA A 60 17.19 4.12 -1.20
CA ALA A 60 18.47 4.35 -0.53
C ALA A 60 19.66 4.24 -1.51
N ARG A 61 19.68 3.21 -2.36
CA ARG A 61 20.72 3.03 -3.38
C ARG A 61 20.74 4.14 -4.43
N LEU A 62 19.58 4.67 -4.81
CA LEU A 62 19.49 5.79 -5.75
C LEU A 62 20.03 7.08 -5.13
N GLU A 63 19.76 7.31 -3.85
CA GLU A 63 20.34 8.43 -3.09
C GLU A 63 21.86 8.31 -2.97
N GLU A 64 22.35 7.16 -2.51
CA GLU A 64 23.79 6.88 -2.36
C GLU A 64 24.58 7.12 -3.66
N ARG A 65 23.99 6.76 -4.81
CA ARG A 65 24.62 6.91 -6.13
C ARG A 65 24.42 8.27 -6.77
N GLY A 66 23.50 9.09 -6.28
CA GLY A 66 23.10 10.34 -6.94
C GLY A 66 22.59 10.13 -8.37
N THR A 67 21.92 9.01 -8.63
CA THR A 67 21.46 8.59 -9.96
C THR A 67 20.59 9.66 -10.63
N GLN A 68 20.91 10.03 -11.87
CA GLN A 68 20.04 10.93 -12.62
C GLN A 68 18.71 10.24 -12.93
N LEU A 69 17.60 10.82 -12.48
CA LEU A 69 16.24 10.34 -12.71
C LEU A 69 15.37 11.48 -13.25
N ARG A 70 14.64 11.21 -14.33
CA ARG A 70 13.55 12.07 -14.81
C ARG A 70 12.24 11.57 -14.22
N GLY A 71 11.57 12.42 -13.44
CA GLY A 71 10.39 12.06 -12.68
C GLY A 71 10.66 11.80 -11.20
N THR A 72 9.76 11.04 -10.58
CA THR A 72 9.74 10.81 -9.14
C THR A 72 9.45 9.34 -8.86
N LEU A 73 10.15 8.75 -7.90
CA LEU A 73 9.85 7.44 -7.33
C LEU A 73 9.36 7.65 -5.89
N THR A 74 8.20 7.10 -5.53
CA THR A 74 7.70 7.14 -4.15
C THR A 74 7.32 5.73 -3.71
N GLY A 75 7.84 5.30 -2.56
CA GLY A 75 7.47 4.04 -1.92
C GLY A 75 6.40 4.25 -0.85
N VAL A 76 5.41 3.37 -0.81
CA VAL A 76 4.27 3.45 0.09
C VAL A 76 4.06 2.11 0.80
N ALA A 77 3.95 2.13 2.13
CA ALA A 77 3.46 0.99 2.90
C ALA A 77 1.93 1.03 2.90
N ALA A 78 1.26 -0.03 2.45
CA ALA A 78 -0.19 -0.02 2.19
C ALA A 78 -1.04 -0.45 3.40
N ASN A 79 -0.88 -1.65 3.95
CA ASN A 79 -1.59 -2.09 5.16
C ASN A 79 -0.68 -1.98 6.38
N ARG A 80 -0.56 -0.79 6.95
CA ARG A 80 0.33 -0.54 8.09
C ARG A 80 -0.06 -1.36 9.32
N GLY A 81 -1.35 -1.42 9.65
CA GLY A 81 -1.86 -2.27 10.73
C GLY A 81 -1.58 -3.77 10.52
N GLY A 82 -1.74 -4.27 9.29
CA GLY A 82 -1.40 -5.65 8.91
C GLY A 82 0.10 -5.92 9.02
N LEU A 83 0.93 -5.03 8.47
CA LEU A 83 2.39 -5.12 8.49
C LEU A 83 2.94 -5.21 9.92
N ALA A 84 2.45 -4.36 10.82
CA ALA A 84 2.85 -4.38 12.23
C ALA A 84 2.56 -5.72 12.94
N ARG A 85 1.52 -6.44 12.49
CA ARG A 85 1.10 -7.72 13.07
C ARG A 85 1.59 -8.93 12.28
N GLY A 86 2.28 -8.73 11.14
CA GLY A 86 2.62 -9.79 10.21
C GLY A 86 1.39 -10.59 9.73
N ALA A 87 0.22 -9.95 9.70
CA ALA A 87 -1.06 -10.57 9.37
C ALA A 87 -1.51 -10.12 7.98
N ARG A 88 -2.11 -11.01 7.20
CA ARG A 88 -2.64 -10.68 5.85
C ARG A 88 -3.53 -9.45 5.89
N PHE A 89 -4.46 -9.43 6.84
CA PHE A 89 -5.32 -8.30 7.16
C PHE A 89 -5.80 -8.40 8.63
N ILE A 90 -6.41 -7.34 9.14
CA ILE A 90 -6.94 -7.23 10.50
C ILE A 90 -8.46 -7.41 10.52
N THR A 91 -9.19 -6.57 9.79
CA THR A 91 -10.66 -6.61 9.73
C THR A 91 -11.15 -7.15 8.39
N ARG A 92 -10.54 -6.74 7.29
CA ARG A 92 -10.87 -7.22 5.94
C ARG A 92 -9.69 -7.14 5.01
N ASP A 93 -9.70 -7.89 3.92
CA ASP A 93 -8.66 -7.79 2.91
C ASP A 93 -8.58 -6.35 2.34
N LEU A 94 -7.41 -5.70 2.46
CA LEU A 94 -7.18 -4.35 1.95
C LEU A 94 -7.24 -4.35 0.42
N ASN A 95 -6.89 -5.46 -0.25
CA ASN A 95 -6.93 -5.57 -1.70
C ASN A 95 -8.35 -5.87 -2.24
N ARG A 96 -9.36 -5.37 -1.53
CA ARG A 96 -10.79 -5.48 -1.86
C ARG A 96 -11.45 -4.14 -1.56
N ARG A 97 -12.61 -3.90 -2.19
CA ARG A 97 -13.46 -2.71 -2.02
C ARG A 97 -12.91 -1.42 -2.63
N TRP A 98 -12.20 -1.53 -3.75
CA TRP A 98 -11.69 -0.39 -4.53
C TRP A 98 -12.62 0.04 -5.66
N LEU A 99 -13.87 -0.46 -5.69
CA LEU A 99 -14.87 0.02 -6.63
C LEU A 99 -15.28 1.47 -6.29
N LEU A 100 -15.62 2.25 -7.33
CA LEU A 100 -15.89 3.68 -7.20
C LEU A 100 -16.95 3.99 -6.13
N ASP A 101 -18.07 3.26 -6.14
CA ASP A 101 -19.15 3.47 -5.17
C ASP A 101 -18.72 3.16 -3.73
N GLU A 102 -17.90 2.13 -3.53
CA GLU A 102 -17.37 1.77 -2.21
C GLU A 102 -16.39 2.82 -1.69
N MET A 103 -15.51 3.32 -2.56
CA MET A 103 -14.60 4.42 -2.23
C MET A 103 -15.36 5.70 -1.89
N ILE A 104 -16.41 6.04 -2.64
CA ILE A 104 -17.27 7.20 -2.37
C ILE A 104 -17.99 7.04 -1.03
N GLN A 105 -18.54 5.85 -0.75
CA GLN A 105 -19.19 5.57 0.54
C GLN A 105 -18.23 5.72 1.72
N LEU A 106 -17.01 5.16 1.60
CA LEU A 106 -15.95 5.33 2.59
C LEU A 106 -15.65 6.82 2.78
N LEU A 107 -15.39 7.57 1.72
CA LEU A 107 -15.02 8.98 1.82
C LEU A 107 -16.14 9.87 2.42
N ARG A 108 -17.41 9.51 2.23
CA ARG A 108 -18.57 10.28 2.73
C ARG A 108 -18.91 10.05 4.21
N ARG A 109 -18.62 8.88 4.76
CA ARG A 109 -18.90 8.60 6.18
C ARG A 109 -17.88 9.28 7.09
N ASP A 110 -18.23 9.40 8.38
CA ASP A 110 -17.36 9.98 9.40
C ASP A 110 -16.02 9.19 9.50
N PRO A 111 -14.85 9.83 9.26
CA PRO A 111 -13.55 9.17 9.42
C PRO A 111 -13.30 8.57 10.80
N ALA A 112 -13.96 9.07 11.86
CA ALA A 112 -13.86 8.50 13.20
C ALA A 112 -14.43 7.07 13.28
N SER A 113 -15.30 6.69 12.34
CA SER A 113 -15.88 5.35 12.23
C SER A 113 -15.00 4.34 11.48
N ASP A 114 -13.87 4.78 10.92
CA ASP A 114 -12.99 3.90 10.18
C ASP A 114 -12.18 2.99 11.12
N GLU A 115 -12.22 1.68 10.86
CA GLU A 115 -11.47 0.66 11.59
C GLU A 115 -10.60 -0.18 10.64
N GLY A 116 -9.45 -0.65 11.14
CA GLY A 116 -8.55 -1.53 10.39
C GLY A 116 -8.25 -1.03 8.98
N GLU A 117 -8.52 -1.86 7.99
CA GLU A 117 -8.25 -1.56 6.57
C GLU A 117 -9.09 -0.42 5.98
N ASP A 118 -10.21 -0.03 6.58
CA ASP A 118 -10.95 1.16 6.13
C ASP A 118 -10.14 2.44 6.35
N ARG A 119 -9.44 2.53 7.49
CA ARG A 119 -8.55 3.65 7.80
C ARG A 119 -7.35 3.67 6.86
N GLU A 120 -6.76 2.49 6.61
CA GLU A 120 -5.65 2.34 5.66
C GLU A 120 -6.09 2.78 4.25
N GLN A 121 -7.26 2.34 3.78
CA GLN A 121 -7.80 2.70 2.48
C GLN A 121 -8.08 4.21 2.37
N ARG A 122 -8.68 4.84 3.39
CA ARG A 122 -8.91 6.30 3.36
C ARG A 122 -7.60 7.06 3.27
N GLU A 123 -6.61 6.71 4.08
CA GLU A 123 -5.31 7.38 4.06
C GLU A 123 -4.60 7.20 2.71
N LEU A 124 -4.70 6.03 2.09
CA LEU A 124 -4.20 5.81 0.74
C LEU A 124 -4.95 6.68 -0.27
N LEU A 125 -6.28 6.78 -0.20
CA LEU A 125 -7.05 7.68 -1.07
C LEU A 125 -6.64 9.15 -0.90
N HIS A 126 -6.40 9.60 0.34
CA HIS A 126 -5.90 10.96 0.61
C HIS A 126 -4.49 11.19 0.05
N LEU A 127 -3.66 10.14 -0.05
CA LEU A 127 -2.35 10.21 -0.68
C LEU A 127 -2.46 10.20 -2.22
N LEU A 128 -3.30 9.32 -2.77
CA LEU A 128 -3.39 9.02 -4.20
C LEU A 128 -4.20 10.06 -4.98
N ALA A 129 -5.35 10.48 -4.46
CA ALA A 129 -6.28 11.34 -5.20
C ALA A 129 -5.66 12.69 -5.60
N PRO A 130 -4.88 13.38 -4.74
CA PRO A 130 -4.20 14.61 -5.14
C PRO A 130 -3.13 14.37 -6.22
N LEU A 131 -2.40 13.24 -6.16
CA LEU A 131 -1.39 12.88 -7.16
C LEU A 131 -2.04 12.66 -8.53
N LEU A 132 -3.15 11.93 -8.56
CA LEU A 132 -3.94 11.71 -9.77
C LEU A 132 -4.51 13.02 -10.34
N ALA A 133 -5.06 13.88 -9.49
CA ALA A 133 -5.67 15.15 -9.92
C ALA A 133 -4.63 16.16 -10.43
N ALA A 134 -3.42 16.16 -9.87
CA ALA A 134 -2.34 17.08 -10.25
C ALA A 134 -1.40 16.52 -11.34
N ALA A 135 -1.56 15.26 -11.74
CA ALA A 135 -0.67 14.57 -12.68
C ALA A 135 -0.65 15.28 -14.04
N ARG A 136 0.50 15.88 -14.37
CA ARG A 136 0.82 16.39 -15.72
C ARG A 136 1.62 15.40 -16.55
N GLU A 137 2.33 14.53 -15.86
CA GLU A 137 3.12 13.44 -16.39
C GLU A 137 2.45 12.11 -16.00
N PRO A 138 2.77 10.98 -16.66
CA PRO A 138 2.17 9.69 -16.33
C PRO A 138 2.41 9.31 -14.86
N LEU A 139 1.33 8.99 -14.13
CA LEU A 139 1.39 8.27 -12.86
C LEU A 139 1.41 6.77 -13.17
N ILE A 140 2.45 6.08 -12.72
CA ILE A 140 2.65 4.64 -12.87
C ILE A 140 2.46 4.03 -11.49
N PHE A 141 1.53 3.09 -11.37
CA PHE A 141 1.28 2.35 -10.15
C PHE A 141 1.88 0.95 -10.26
N LEU A 142 2.70 0.57 -9.29
CA LEU A 142 3.30 -0.76 -9.18
C LEU A 142 3.06 -1.31 -7.78
N ASP A 143 2.29 -2.38 -7.67
CA ASP A 143 2.01 -3.02 -6.39
C ASP A 143 2.83 -4.31 -6.23
N LEU A 144 3.63 -4.38 -5.17
CA LEU A 144 4.53 -5.49 -4.91
C LEU A 144 3.91 -6.46 -3.89
N HIS A 145 3.68 -7.69 -4.36
CA HIS A 145 3.22 -8.84 -3.57
C HIS A 145 4.29 -9.93 -3.54
N SER A 146 4.23 -10.78 -2.53
CA SER A 146 5.02 -12.02 -2.43
C SER A 146 4.10 -13.22 -2.32
N THR A 147 4.42 -14.32 -3.00
CA THR A 147 3.67 -15.57 -2.89
C THR A 147 4.19 -16.42 -1.72
N SER A 148 3.31 -17.18 -1.07
CA SER A 148 3.69 -18.14 -0.03
C SER A 148 4.34 -19.42 -0.57
N GLY A 149 4.13 -19.72 -1.86
CA GLY A 149 4.77 -20.84 -2.55
C GLY A 149 6.10 -20.45 -3.20
N GLU A 150 6.97 -21.44 -3.36
CA GLU A 150 8.18 -21.30 -4.18
C GLU A 150 7.80 -21.00 -5.64
N GLY A 151 8.46 -20.01 -6.23
CA GLY A 151 8.22 -19.62 -7.60
C GLY A 151 9.19 -18.54 -8.08
N ALA A 152 9.38 -18.47 -9.39
CA ALA A 152 10.06 -17.33 -10.00
C ALA A 152 9.17 -16.07 -9.92
N PRO A 153 9.76 -14.87 -9.77
CA PRO A 153 8.97 -13.63 -9.80
C PRO A 153 8.30 -13.47 -11.16
N PHE A 154 7.11 -12.88 -11.17
CA PHE A 154 6.34 -12.55 -12.36
C PHE A 154 5.63 -11.21 -12.17
N ALA A 155 5.20 -10.60 -13.26
CA ALA A 155 4.39 -9.40 -13.26
C ALA A 155 2.99 -9.70 -13.80
N CYS A 156 1.97 -9.17 -13.15
CA CYS A 156 0.62 -9.09 -13.69
C CYS A 156 0.40 -7.69 -14.23
N MET A 157 -0.29 -7.58 -15.37
CA MET A 157 -0.74 -6.29 -15.87
C MET A 157 -2.12 -6.44 -16.50
N ALA A 158 -2.94 -5.39 -16.38
CA ALA A 158 -4.11 -5.27 -17.23
C ALA A 158 -3.67 -5.28 -18.70
N ASP A 159 -4.41 -5.97 -19.59
CA ASP A 159 -4.12 -6.03 -21.03
C ASP A 159 -4.48 -4.73 -21.75
N VAL A 160 -3.78 -3.67 -21.35
CA VAL A 160 -3.79 -2.36 -21.99
C VAL A 160 -2.40 -2.12 -22.57
N ILE A 161 -2.34 -1.78 -23.86
CA ILE A 161 -1.09 -1.61 -24.62
C ILE A 161 -0.08 -0.71 -23.90
N ARG A 162 -0.54 0.33 -23.19
CA ARG A 162 0.31 1.26 -22.44
C ARG A 162 1.15 0.61 -21.33
N ASN A 163 0.68 -0.51 -20.77
CA ASN A 163 1.37 -1.20 -19.66
C ASN A 163 2.54 -2.06 -20.16
N ARG A 164 2.50 -2.52 -21.42
CA ARG A 164 3.48 -3.47 -21.99
C ARG A 164 4.92 -2.98 -21.88
N LYS A 165 5.15 -1.69 -22.15
CA LYS A 165 6.51 -1.11 -22.09
C LYS A 165 7.10 -1.22 -20.68
N ILE A 166 6.30 -1.01 -19.65
CA ILE A 166 6.74 -1.07 -18.25
C ILE A 166 6.88 -2.53 -17.82
N ALA A 167 5.87 -3.36 -18.08
CA ALA A 167 5.88 -4.78 -17.72
C ALA A 167 7.08 -5.53 -18.33
N PHE A 168 7.37 -5.32 -19.61
CA PHE A 168 8.51 -5.98 -20.26
C PHE A 168 9.87 -5.44 -19.82
N ALA A 169 9.94 -4.18 -19.38
CA ALA A 169 11.16 -3.62 -18.82
C ALA A 169 11.54 -4.23 -17.45
N LEU A 170 10.61 -4.91 -16.76
CA LEU A 170 10.90 -5.61 -15.51
C LEU A 170 11.74 -6.88 -15.73
N GLY A 171 11.77 -7.43 -16.95
CA GLY A 171 12.57 -8.62 -17.27
C GLY A 171 12.10 -9.91 -16.60
N VAL A 172 10.86 -9.94 -16.12
CA VAL A 172 10.21 -11.11 -15.51
C VAL A 172 9.07 -11.62 -16.41
N PRO A 173 8.68 -12.90 -16.31
CA PRO A 173 7.48 -13.41 -16.97
C PRO A 173 6.26 -12.52 -16.70
N VAL A 174 5.45 -12.30 -17.74
CA VAL A 174 4.23 -11.48 -17.66
C VAL A 174 3.00 -12.38 -17.79
N VAL A 175 2.08 -12.26 -16.84
CA VAL A 175 0.77 -12.91 -16.85
C VAL A 175 -0.30 -11.87 -17.22
N LEU A 176 -1.19 -12.24 -18.15
CA LEU A 176 -2.29 -11.40 -18.65
C LEU A 176 -3.64 -12.02 -18.29
N GLY A 177 -4.68 -11.21 -18.14
CA GLY A 177 -6.06 -11.66 -17.94
C GLY A 177 -6.42 -12.02 -16.51
N LEU A 178 -5.55 -11.74 -15.53
CA LEU A 178 -5.87 -11.97 -14.12
C LEU A 178 -6.91 -10.96 -13.60
N GLU A 179 -6.95 -9.77 -14.20
CA GLU A 179 -7.95 -8.73 -13.95
C GLU A 179 -9.36 -9.13 -14.36
N GLU A 180 -9.52 -10.08 -15.28
CA GLU A 180 -10.85 -10.54 -15.73
C GLU A 180 -11.54 -11.45 -14.69
N VAL A 181 -10.78 -11.92 -13.70
CA VAL A 181 -11.25 -12.87 -12.67
C VAL A 181 -11.17 -12.31 -11.24
N ILE A 182 -10.72 -11.05 -11.07
CA ILE A 182 -10.57 -10.40 -9.77
C ILE A 182 -11.22 -9.02 -9.81
N ASP A 183 -12.32 -8.85 -9.08
CA ASP A 183 -12.98 -7.56 -8.91
C ASP A 183 -12.55 -6.84 -7.63
N GLY A 184 -12.53 -5.51 -7.70
CA GLY A 184 -12.39 -4.62 -6.54
C GLY A 184 -11.02 -4.61 -5.87
N SER A 185 -9.96 -5.06 -6.56
CA SER A 185 -8.57 -4.89 -6.12
C SER A 185 -8.07 -3.45 -6.29
N MET A 186 -7.03 -3.10 -5.55
CA MET A 186 -6.36 -1.79 -5.63
C MET A 186 -5.74 -1.54 -7.02
#